data_AF-A0A5N5JS69-F1
#
_entry.id   AF-A0A5N5JS69-F1
#
_cell.length_a   1.000
_cell.length_b   1.000
_cell.length_c   1.000
_cell.angle_alpha   90.00
_cell.angle_beta   90.00
_cell.angle_gamma   90.00
#
_symmetry.space_group_name_H-M   'P 1'
#
loop_
_entity.id
_entity.type
_entity.pdbx_description
1 polymer ?
#
loop_
_entity_poly.entity_id
_entity_poly.type
_entity_poly.pdbx_seq_one_letter_code
_entity_poly.pdbx_strand_id
1 'polypeptide(L)'
;MEENGTDMQTESEQCVYECARQKLENLLNKSMKIRMTDGRTLLGLFLCTDRDCNVILGSAQEFLRTTDSFSQAEPRVLGLAMIPGHHVVSIEVETESLQSQGL
;
A
#
# COMPACT_ATOMS: atom_id res chain seq x y z
N MET A 1 13.57 20.41 48.48
CA MET A 1 12.20 20.38 47.92
C MET A 1 12.26 21.13 46.63
N GLU A 2 12.20 20.42 45.51
CA GLU A 2 11.65 20.92 44.24
C GLU A 2 11.36 19.68 43.40
N GLU A 3 10.09 19.53 43.08
CA GLU A 3 9.44 18.35 42.52
C GLU A 3 9.23 18.54 41.00
N ASN A 4 9.32 17.43 40.26
CA ASN A 4 8.57 17.05 39.06
C ASN A 4 8.05 18.12 38.08
N GLY A 5 8.37 17.95 36.79
CA GLY A 5 7.67 18.70 35.75
C GLY A 5 8.00 18.40 34.29
N THR A 6 8.12 17.14 33.83
CA THR A 6 8.06 16.80 32.38
C THR A 6 7.69 15.33 32.17
N ASP A 7 6.40 14.97 32.26
CA ASP A 7 5.94 13.62 31.89
C ASP A 7 4.50 13.60 31.30
N MET A 8 4.09 14.67 30.61
CA MET A 8 2.74 14.75 30.01
C MET A 8 2.72 14.85 28.48
N GLN A 9 3.88 14.82 27.80
CA GLN A 9 3.95 14.92 26.32
C GLN A 9 4.27 13.59 25.62
N THR A 10 4.85 12.63 26.34
CA THR A 10 5.32 11.33 25.84
C THR A 10 4.21 10.30 25.65
N GLU A 11 3.19 10.30 26.51
CA GLU A 11 2.09 9.33 26.47
C GLU A 11 1.18 9.49 25.23
N SER A 12 0.97 10.73 24.77
CA SER A 12 0.09 10.99 23.61
C SER A 12 0.70 10.53 22.29
N GLU A 13 2.02 10.63 22.12
CA GLU A 13 2.73 10.23 20.90
C GLU A 13 2.80 8.71 20.76
N GLN A 14 2.97 7.99 21.87
CA GLN A 14 2.97 6.52 21.91
C GLN A 14 1.62 5.93 21.46
N CYS A 15 0.51 6.47 21.97
CA CYS A 15 -0.83 6.05 21.58
C CYS A 15 -1.09 6.22 20.07
N VAL A 16 -0.62 7.32 19.48
CA VAL A 16 -0.75 7.57 18.04
C VAL A 16 0.09 6.58 17.22
N TYR A 17 1.32 6.30 17.64
CA TYR A 17 2.18 5.32 16.97
C TYR A 17 1.56 3.92 16.99
N GLU A 18 1.02 3.48 18.13
CA GLU A 18 0.36 2.19 18.27
C GLU A 18 -0.87 2.09 17.37
N CYS A 19 -1.69 3.14 17.31
CA CYS A 19 -2.84 3.21 16.41
C CYS A 19 -2.40 3.16 14.93
N ALA A 20 -1.35 3.90 14.56
CA ALA A 20 -0.81 3.91 13.20
C ALA A 20 -0.23 2.54 12.80
N ARG A 21 0.52 1.91 13.71
CA ARG A 21 1.07 0.57 13.53
C ARG A 21 -0.04 -0.47 13.35
N GLN A 22 -1.06 -0.45 14.21
CA GLN A 22 -2.23 -1.33 14.06
C GLN A 22 -2.96 -1.10 12.73
N LYS A 23 -3.09 0.16 12.27
CA LYS A 23 -3.64 0.45 10.95
C LYS A 23 -2.81 -0.18 9.84
N LEU A 24 -1.48 -0.06 9.88
CA LEU A 24 -0.59 -0.68 8.90
C LEU A 24 -0.64 -2.22 8.95
N GLU A 25 -0.68 -2.81 10.14
CA GLU A 25 -0.85 -4.26 10.31
C GLU A 25 -2.17 -4.76 9.73
N ASN A 26 -3.25 -4.00 9.97
CA ASN A 26 -4.56 -4.30 9.40
C ASN A 26 -4.60 -4.17 7.88
N LEU A 27 -3.60 -3.57 7.24
CA LEU A 27 -3.48 -3.48 5.78
C LEU A 27 -2.70 -4.66 5.17
N LEU A 28 -1.92 -5.39 5.97
CA LEU A 28 -1.12 -6.53 5.49
C LEU A 28 -2.00 -7.61 4.86
N ASN A 29 -1.47 -8.21 3.81
CA ASN A 29 -2.09 -9.24 2.97
C ASN A 29 -3.41 -8.83 2.30
N LYS A 30 -3.77 -7.55 2.30
CA LYS A 30 -4.90 -7.06 1.48
C LYS A 30 -4.44 -6.86 0.05
N SER A 31 -5.34 -7.18 -0.90
CA SER A 31 -5.15 -6.75 -2.29
C SER A 31 -5.16 -5.22 -2.33
N MET A 32 -4.11 -4.65 -2.92
CA MET A 32 -3.92 -3.21 -3.04
C MET A 32 -3.68 -2.82 -4.48
N LYS A 33 -4.28 -1.69 -4.84
CA LYS A 33 -4.05 -0.99 -6.08
C LYS A 33 -3.17 0.23 -5.85
N ILE A 34 -1.99 0.20 -6.46
CA ILE A 34 -0.99 1.26 -6.34
C ILE A 34 -0.82 1.95 -7.68
N ARG A 35 -1.09 3.26 -7.71
CA ARG A 35 -0.82 4.08 -8.89
C ARG A 35 0.59 4.67 -8.79
N MET A 36 1.36 4.54 -9.85
CA MET A 36 2.72 5.06 -9.94
C MET A 36 2.79 6.39 -10.69
N THR A 37 3.85 7.15 -10.47
CA THR A 37 4.11 8.45 -11.11
C THR A 37 4.28 8.37 -12.63
N ASP A 38 4.74 7.23 -13.15
CA ASP A 38 4.92 6.99 -14.59
C ASP A 38 3.64 6.52 -15.31
N GLY A 39 2.52 6.49 -14.58
CA GLY A 39 1.23 6.08 -15.10
C GLY A 39 0.93 4.60 -14.98
N ARG A 40 1.87 3.76 -14.53
CA ARG A 40 1.56 2.35 -14.23
C ARG A 40 0.60 2.21 -13.05
N THR A 41 -0.18 1.14 -13.07
CA THR A 41 -0.96 0.68 -11.91
C THR A 41 -0.53 -0.73 -11.56
N LEU A 42 -0.19 -0.96 -10.29
CA LEU A 42 0.14 -2.29 -9.79
C LEU A 42 -1.00 -2.79 -8.90
N LEU A 43 -1.37 -4.05 -9.08
CA LEU A 43 -2.27 -4.80 -8.22
C LEU A 43 -1.49 -5.93 -7.55
N GLY A 44 -1.68 -6.13 -6.24
CA GLY A 44 -1.03 -7.23 -5.53
C GLY A 44 -1.30 -7.21 -4.03
N LEU A 45 -0.84 -8.24 -3.34
CA LEU A 45 -0.97 -8.38 -1.90
C LEU A 45 0.05 -7.50 -1.19
N PHE A 46 -0.39 -6.59 -0.31
CA PHE A 46 0.50 -5.76 0.47
C PHE A 46 1.23 -6.56 1.55
N LEU A 47 2.53 -6.78 1.38
CA LEU A 47 3.31 -7.63 2.28
C LEU A 47 4.05 -6.85 3.36
N CYS A 48 4.57 -5.68 3.02
CA CYS A 48 5.19 -4.79 3.99
C CYS A 48 5.40 -3.38 3.43
N THR A 49 5.75 -2.47 4.33
CA THR A 49 6.23 -1.12 4.02
C THR A 49 7.29 -0.69 5.04
N ASP A 50 7.98 0.42 4.76
CA ASP A 50 8.96 1.03 5.63
C ASP A 50 8.67 2.53 5.85
N ARG A 51 9.62 3.23 6.48
CA ARG A 51 9.53 4.66 6.79
C ARG A 51 9.44 5.54 5.55
N ASP A 52 10.07 5.13 4.45
CA ASP A 52 10.14 5.90 3.21
C ASP A 52 8.96 5.58 2.28
N CYS A 53 7.96 4.85 2.80
CA CYS A 53 6.79 4.38 2.07
C CYS A 53 7.16 3.45 0.89
N ASN A 54 8.32 2.79 0.92
CA ASN A 54 8.57 1.70 0.00
C ASN A 54 7.55 0.59 0.26
N VAL A 55 7.09 -0.08 -0.79
CA VAL A 55 6.06 -1.12 -0.68
C VAL A 55 6.56 -2.40 -1.33
N ILE A 56 6.33 -3.53 -0.66
CA ILE A 56 6.46 -4.85 -1.26
C ILE A 56 5.07 -5.41 -1.56
N LEU A 57 4.82 -5.74 -2.83
CA LEU A 57 3.62 -6.45 -3.27
C LEU A 57 3.95 -7.90 -3.64
N GLY A 58 3.19 -8.84 -3.09
CA GLY A 58 3.14 -10.24 -3.52
C GLY A 58 2.06 -10.48 -4.56
N SER A 59 2.20 -11.56 -5.35
CA SER A 59 1.33 -11.88 -6.50
C SER A 59 1.07 -10.68 -7.42
N ALA A 60 2.08 -9.82 -7.58
CA ALA A 60 1.93 -8.53 -8.21
C ALA A 60 1.70 -8.65 -9.72
N GLN A 61 0.84 -7.79 -10.25
CA GLN A 61 0.57 -7.57 -11.66
C GLN A 61 0.72 -6.08 -11.97
N GLU A 62 1.28 -5.73 -13.12
CA GLU A 62 1.31 -4.35 -13.60
C GLU A 62 0.41 -4.14 -14.82
N PHE A 63 -0.22 -2.97 -14.82
CA PHE A 63 -1.08 -2.46 -15.89
C PHE A 63 -0.48 -1.15 -16.40
N LEU A 64 -0.25 -1.07 -17.70
CA LEU A 64 0.16 0.16 -18.36
C LEU A 64 -1.06 1.05 -18.53
N ARG A 65 -0.89 2.37 -18.37
CA ARG A 65 -1.90 3.32 -18.84
C ARG A 65 -1.91 3.31 -20.36
N THR A 66 -2.89 2.64 -20.95
CA THR A 66 -3.12 2.72 -22.39
C THR A 66 -3.87 4.02 -22.70
N THR A 67 -3.25 4.87 -23.51
CA THR A 67 -3.91 6.05 -24.11
C THR A 67 -4.84 5.63 -25.25
N ASP A 68 -4.60 4.44 -25.82
CA ASP A 68 -5.33 3.94 -26.96
C ASP A 68 -6.45 3.00 -26.50
N SER A 69 -7.67 3.48 -26.68
CA SER A 69 -8.93 2.83 -26.25
C SER A 69 -9.20 1.47 -26.92
N PHE A 70 -8.36 1.07 -27.87
CA PHE A 70 -8.52 -0.12 -28.71
C PHE A 70 -7.71 -1.33 -28.26
N SER A 71 -6.92 -1.22 -27.19
CA SER A 71 -6.18 -2.36 -26.64
C SER A 71 -6.13 -2.25 -25.11
N GLN A 72 -7.03 -2.95 -24.42
CA GLN A 72 -6.71 -3.33 -23.04
C GLN A 72 -5.59 -4.36 -23.13
N ALA A 73 -4.35 -3.91 -22.96
CA ALA A 73 -3.23 -4.83 -22.89
C ALA A 73 -3.39 -5.72 -21.65
N GLU A 74 -3.21 -7.02 -21.83
CA GLU A 74 -3.18 -7.98 -20.73
C GLU A 74 -2.14 -7.56 -19.68
N PRO A 75 -2.46 -7.68 -18.37
CA PRO A 75 -1.51 -7.34 -17.33
C PRO A 75 -0.25 -8.20 -17.38
N ARG A 76 0.90 -7.58 -17.07
CA ARG A 76 2.15 -8.33 -16.91
C ARG A 76 2.25 -8.85 -15.48
N VAL A 77 2.37 -10.16 -15.33
CA VAL A 77 2.62 -10.81 -14.04
C VAL A 77 4.07 -10.56 -13.61
N LEU A 78 4.25 -10.07 -12.38
CA LEU A 78 5.56 -9.80 -11.78
C LEU A 78 5.91 -10.79 -10.66
N GLY A 79 4.91 -11.34 -9.97
CA GLY A 79 5.13 -12.19 -8.80
C GLY A 79 5.42 -11.35 -7.55
N LEU A 80 6.68 -10.99 -7.31
CA LEU A 80 7.07 -10.12 -6.20
C LEU A 80 7.61 -8.79 -6.74
N ALA A 81 7.09 -7.67 -6.25
CA ALA A 81 7.48 -6.34 -6.71
C ALA A 81 7.83 -5.41 -5.55
N MET A 82 8.90 -4.63 -5.71
CA MET A 82 9.23 -3.49 -4.85
C MET A 82 8.86 -2.19 -5.56
N ILE A 83 8.12 -1.34 -4.88
CA ILE A 83 7.71 -0.02 -5.36
C ILE A 83 8.39 1.03 -4.48
N PRO A 84 9.28 1.87 -5.03
CA PRO A 84 9.86 2.97 -4.28
C PRO A 84 8.79 3.98 -3.87
N GLY A 85 8.81 4.41 -2.60
CA GLY A 85 7.76 5.27 -2.05
C GLY A 85 7.58 6.60 -2.79
N HIS A 86 8.67 7.18 -3.30
CA HIS A 86 8.62 8.43 -4.08
C HIS A 86 7.92 8.29 -5.45
N HIS A 87 7.68 7.07 -5.91
CA HIS A 87 6.88 6.80 -7.11
C HIS A 87 5.41 6.50 -6.80
N VAL A 88 5.02 6.36 -5.54
CA VAL A 88 3.64 6.09 -5.14
C VAL A 88 2.81 7.37 -5.24
N VAL A 89 1.74 7.32 -6.05
CA VAL A 89 0.76 8.41 -6.17
C VAL A 89 -0.47 8.15 -5.30
N SER A 90 -0.94 6.90 -5.25
CA SER A 90 -2.01 6.49 -4.35
C SER A 90 -1.94 5.00 -4.07
N ILE A 91 -2.53 4.60 -2.95
CA ILE A 91 -2.76 3.22 -2.55
C ILE A 91 -4.24 3.09 -2.19
N GLU A 92 -4.91 2.12 -2.79
CA GLU A 92 -6.31 1.82 -2.55
C GLU A 92 -6.42 0.34 -2.15
N VAL A 93 -7.16 0.03 -1.09
CA VAL A 93 -7.52 -1.37 -0.79
C VAL A 93 -8.55 -1.80 -1.81
N GLU A 94 -8.26 -2.86 -2.53
CA GLU A 94 -9.24 -3.46 -3.42
C GLU A 94 -10.27 -4.21 -2.57
N THR A 95 -11.47 -3.64 -2.47
CA THR A 95 -12.62 -4.38 -1.95
C THR A 95 -13.03 -5.36 -3.04
N GLU A 96 -12.93 -6.67 -2.77
CA GLU A 96 -13.36 -7.71 -3.70
C GLU A 96 -14.67 -7.30 -4.39
N SER A 97 -14.57 -6.99 -5.69
CA SER A 97 -15.73 -7.17 -6.54
C SER A 97 -15.84 -8.67 -6.66
N LEU A 98 -16.88 -9.28 -6.10
CA LEU A 98 -17.24 -10.66 -6.40
C LEU A 98 -17.51 -10.78 -7.91
N GLN A 99 -16.47 -10.86 -8.72
CA GLN A 99 -16.52 -11.42 -10.05
C GLN A 99 -16.10 -12.86 -9.90
N SER A 100 -17.06 -13.63 -9.41
CA SER A 100 -17.22 -15.03 -9.75
C SER A 100 -17.09 -15.19 -11.27
N GLN A 101 -15.93 -15.57 -11.78
CA GLN A 101 -15.72 -16.20 -13.09
C GLN A 101 -14.48 -17.09 -12.97
N GLY A 102 -14.52 -18.40 -13.13
CA GLY A 102 -15.59 -19.35 -13.39
C GLY A 102 -14.99 -20.74 -13.19
N LEU A 103 -15.86 -21.70 -12.83
CA LEU A 103 -15.69 -23.17 -12.83
C LEU A 103 -14.27 -23.74 -12.88
#